data_AF-A0A5E7VH88-F1
#
_entry.id   AF-A0A5E7VH88-F1
#
_cell.length_a   1.000
_cell.length_b   1.000
_cell.length_c   1.000
_cell.angle_alpha   90.00
_cell.angle_beta   90.00
_cell.angle_gamma   90.00
#
_symmetry.space_group_name_H-M   'P 1'
#
loop_
_entity.id
_entity.type
_entity.pdbx_description
1 polymer ?
#
loop_
_entity_poly.entity_id
_entity_poly.type
_entity_poly.pdbx_seq_one_letter_code
_entity_poly.pdbx_strand_id
1 'polypeptide(L)'
;MRISLHTRQAQHGMVLLVSLVFLLLLTLIGLSSMQSANLQEKMAGSVSLRNQSFQTAEAALRIGESAVQLDSYSLAVCSGNTQCAPPAESSVVSSAGLNSTSGVTWIAAGNGFYGVQNIGTTLTAVNVPSNTSATLYRVTAVGIAGTSRSVVESVYAKY
;
A
#
# COMPACT_ATOMS: atom_id res chain seq x y z
N MET A 1 -31.21 -80.46 -31.56
CA MET A 1 -30.23 -79.36 -31.72
C MET A 1 -30.99 -78.05 -31.57
N ARG A 2 -30.92 -77.37 -30.41
CA ARG A 2 -31.65 -76.13 -30.12
C ARG A 2 -30.73 -74.94 -30.43
N ILE A 3 -31.08 -74.14 -31.43
CA ILE A 3 -30.39 -72.89 -31.75
C ILE A 3 -30.99 -71.80 -30.88
N SER A 4 -30.22 -71.30 -29.91
CA SER A 4 -30.62 -70.21 -29.03
C SER A 4 -30.51 -68.88 -29.80
N LEU A 5 -31.65 -68.26 -30.11
CA LEU A 5 -31.71 -66.94 -30.72
C LEU A 5 -31.36 -65.88 -29.67
N HIS A 6 -30.19 -65.23 -29.82
CA HIS A 6 -29.84 -64.04 -29.04
C HIS A 6 -30.75 -62.87 -29.47
N THR A 7 -31.70 -62.50 -28.61
CA THR A 7 -32.48 -61.27 -28.71
C THR A 7 -31.55 -60.07 -28.66
N ARG A 8 -31.53 -59.27 -29.74
CA ARG A 8 -30.80 -57.99 -29.76
C ARG A 8 -31.51 -57.02 -28.80
N GLN A 9 -30.85 -56.73 -27.69
CA GLN A 9 -31.23 -55.66 -26.77
C GLN A 9 -31.24 -54.32 -27.53
N ALA A 10 -32.37 -53.62 -27.54
CA ALA A 10 -32.47 -52.27 -28.07
C ALA A 10 -31.75 -51.31 -27.09
N GLN A 11 -30.55 -50.85 -27.45
CA GLN A 11 -29.88 -49.81 -26.67
C GLN A 11 -30.64 -48.50 -26.82
N HIS A 12 -31.32 -48.09 -25.75
CA HIS A 12 -31.89 -46.75 -25.64
C HIS A 12 -30.77 -45.73 -25.45
N GLY A 13 -30.69 -44.76 -26.36
CA GLY A 13 -29.63 -43.76 -26.48
C GLY A 13 -29.55 -42.73 -25.34
N MET A 14 -29.29 -43.18 -24.11
CA MET A 14 -29.11 -42.33 -22.93
C MET A 14 -27.64 -41.95 -22.66
N VAL A 15 -26.69 -42.67 -23.25
CA VAL A 15 -25.24 -42.45 -23.03
C VAL A 15 -24.82 -41.02 -23.39
N LEU A 16 -25.34 -40.49 -24.49
CA LEU A 16 -25.05 -39.11 -24.92
C LEU A 16 -25.50 -38.09 -23.87
N LEU A 17 -26.73 -38.21 -23.35
CA LEU A 17 -27.26 -37.31 -22.32
C LEU A 17 -26.45 -37.36 -21.03
N VAL A 18 -26.12 -38.57 -20.55
CA VAL A 18 -25.31 -38.75 -19.35
C VAL A 18 -23.93 -38.12 -19.55
N SER A 19 -23.29 -38.37 -20.70
CA SER A 19 -21.98 -37.78 -21.03
C SER A 19 -22.03 -36.26 -21.06
N LEU A 20 -23.09 -35.66 -21.60
CA LEU A 20 -23.25 -34.21 -21.68
C LEU A 20 -23.49 -33.58 -20.31
N VAL A 21 -24.26 -34.24 -19.44
CA VAL A 21 -24.44 -33.80 -18.04
C VAL A 21 -23.11 -33.84 -17.29
N PHE A 22 -22.34 -34.92 -17.40
CA PHE A 22 -21.01 -34.98 -16.79
C PHE A 22 -20.07 -33.91 -17.35
N LEU A 23 -20.05 -33.70 -18.67
CA LEU A 23 -19.23 -32.66 -19.30
C LEU A 23 -19.63 -31.27 -18.80
N LEU A 24 -20.93 -30.98 -18.73
CA LEU A 24 -21.45 -29.74 -18.16
C LEU A 24 -20.98 -29.54 -16.71
N LEU A 25 -21.11 -30.56 -15.85
CA LEU A 25 -20.68 -30.48 -14.46
C LEU A 25 -19.17 -30.20 -14.35
N LEU A 26 -18.34 -30.89 -15.15
CA LEU A 26 -16.89 -30.64 -15.19
C LEU A 26 -16.57 -29.22 -15.65
N THR A 27 -17.28 -28.70 -16.65
CA THR A 27 -17.08 -27.30 -17.09
C THR A 27 -17.44 -26.29 -15.99
N LEU A 28 -18.55 -26.50 -15.27
CA LEU A 28 -18.95 -25.60 -14.18
C LEU A 28 -17.95 -25.61 -13.02
N ILE A 29 -17.42 -26.80 -12.67
CA ILE A 29 -16.36 -26.93 -11.67
C ILE A 29 -15.09 -26.19 -12.13
N GLY A 30 -14.70 -26.39 -13.39
CA GLY A 30 -13.55 -25.70 -13.99
C GLY A 30 -13.71 -24.18 -13.97
N LEU A 31 -14.87 -23.66 -14.38
CA LEU A 31 -15.17 -22.22 -14.38
C LEU A 31 -15.15 -21.63 -12.96
N SER A 32 -15.74 -22.31 -11.98
CA SER A 32 -15.73 -21.89 -10.58
C SER A 32 -14.31 -21.80 -10.00
N SER A 33 -13.47 -22.79 -10.33
CA SER A 33 -12.05 -22.79 -9.95
C SER A 33 -11.28 -21.63 -10.58
N MET A 34 -11.47 -21.37 -11.88
CA MET A 34 -10.86 -20.23 -12.57
C MET A 34 -11.31 -18.89 -11.99
N GLN A 35 -12.59 -18.75 -11.64
CA GLN A 35 -13.10 -17.53 -11.02
C GLN A 35 -12.40 -17.26 -9.68
N SER A 36 -12.22 -18.30 -8.87
CA SER A 36 -11.51 -18.21 -7.59
C SER A 36 -10.04 -17.86 -7.77
N ALA A 37 -9.35 -18.46 -8.75
CA ALA A 37 -7.96 -18.13 -9.09
C ALA A 37 -7.80 -16.66 -9.52
N ASN A 38 -8.72 -16.14 -10.35
CA ASN A 38 -8.74 -14.74 -10.76
C ASN A 38 -8.91 -13.77 -9.57
N LEU A 39 -9.77 -14.11 -8.61
CA LEU A 39 -9.94 -13.30 -7.40
C LEU A 39 -8.66 -13.32 -6.55
N GLN A 40 -8.03 -14.48 -6.39
CA GLN A 40 -6.77 -14.61 -5.65
C GLN A 40 -5.64 -13.80 -6.30
N GLU A 41 -5.55 -13.82 -7.63
CA GLU A 41 -4.58 -13.00 -8.37
C GLU A 41 -4.79 -11.50 -8.13
N LYS A 42 -6.04 -11.02 -8.21
CA LYS A 42 -6.36 -9.60 -7.93
C LYS A 42 -6.05 -9.22 -6.48
N MET A 43 -6.34 -10.10 -5.52
CA MET A 43 -6.01 -9.87 -4.11
C MET A 43 -4.51 -9.85 -3.88
N ALA A 44 -3.76 -10.80 -4.47
CA ALA A 44 -2.30 -10.85 -4.40
C ALA A 44 -1.66 -9.59 -5.01
N GLY A 45 -2.17 -9.13 -6.17
CA GLY A 45 -1.75 -7.88 -6.79
C GLY A 45 -2.00 -6.66 -5.90
N SER A 46 -3.18 -6.56 -5.29
CA SER A 46 -3.53 -5.47 -4.37
C SER A 46 -2.62 -5.42 -3.14
N VAL A 47 -2.34 -6.58 -2.52
CA VAL A 47 -1.43 -6.69 -1.37
C VAL A 47 0.00 -6.33 -1.78
N SER A 48 0.45 -6.81 -2.94
CA SER A 48 1.77 -6.48 -3.48
C SER A 48 1.95 -4.97 -3.69
N LEU A 49 0.98 -4.30 -4.32
CA LEU A 49 1.01 -2.84 -4.51
C LEU A 49 1.03 -2.09 -3.18
N ARG A 50 0.23 -2.50 -2.18
CA ARG A 50 0.22 -1.89 -0.84
C ARG A 50 1.54 -2.05 -0.11
N ASN A 51 2.17 -3.22 -0.21
CA ASN A 51 3.46 -3.47 0.39
C ASN A 51 4.55 -2.62 -0.29
N GLN A 52 4.52 -2.53 -1.62
CA GLN A 52 5.46 -1.71 -2.37
C GLN A 52 5.30 -0.21 -2.05
N SER A 53 4.07 0.32 -1.99
CA SER A 53 3.85 1.72 -1.61
C SER A 53 4.30 1.98 -0.19
N PHE A 54 4.10 1.05 0.74
CA PHE A 54 4.56 1.16 2.12
C PHE A 54 6.08 1.19 2.23
N GLN A 55 6.78 0.23 1.60
CA GLN A 55 8.25 0.21 1.58
C GLN A 55 8.85 1.46 0.94
N THR A 56 8.20 1.97 -0.13
CA THR A 56 8.60 3.22 -0.78
C THR A 56 8.44 4.41 0.17
N ALA A 57 7.35 4.45 0.94
CA ALA A 57 7.11 5.49 1.94
C ALA A 57 8.15 5.43 3.07
N GLU A 58 8.47 4.23 3.58
CA GLU A 58 9.53 4.04 4.59
C GLU A 58 10.92 4.43 4.07
N ALA A 59 11.24 4.13 2.81
CA ALA A 59 12.50 4.53 2.20
C ALA A 59 12.60 6.07 2.11
N ALA A 60 11.54 6.73 1.66
CA ALA A 60 11.46 8.19 1.63
C ALA A 60 11.52 8.80 3.04
N LEU A 61 10.90 8.16 4.03
CA LEU A 61 10.95 8.58 5.43
C LEU A 61 12.37 8.58 5.96
N ARG A 62 13.11 7.48 5.75
CA ARG A 62 14.51 7.36 6.18
C ARG A 62 15.41 8.43 5.56
N ILE A 63 15.17 8.77 4.28
CA ILE A 63 15.88 9.87 3.61
C ILE A 63 15.55 11.20 4.31
N GLY A 64 14.28 11.48 4.58
CA GLY A 64 13.86 12.68 5.31
C GLY A 64 14.44 12.78 6.72
N GLU A 65 14.46 11.68 7.47
CA GLU A 65 15.09 11.61 8.79
C GLU A 65 16.59 11.89 8.72
N SER A 66 17.29 11.30 7.75
CA SER A 66 18.73 11.56 7.56
C SER A 66 19.03 13.01 7.20
N ALA A 67 18.13 13.69 6.49
CA ALA A 67 18.26 15.12 6.18
C ALA A 67 18.13 15.99 7.45
N VAL A 68 17.17 15.66 8.33
CA VAL A 68 16.97 16.37 9.60
C VAL A 68 18.14 16.18 10.57
N GLN A 69 18.81 15.02 10.51
CA GLN A 69 19.98 14.71 11.34
C GLN A 69 21.21 15.56 11.03
N LEU A 70 21.28 16.21 9.85
CA LEU A 70 22.40 17.08 9.50
C LEU A 70 22.44 18.28 10.45
N ASP A 71 23.62 18.64 10.95
CA ASP A 71 23.80 19.77 11.88
C ASP A 71 23.25 21.07 11.31
N SER A 72 23.49 21.32 10.01
CA SER A 72 23.03 22.51 9.29
C SER A 72 21.53 22.54 9.00
N TYR A 73 20.80 21.46 9.24
CA TYR A 73 19.36 21.41 8.97
C TYR A 73 18.60 22.24 10.00
N SER A 74 17.91 23.27 9.52
CA SER A 74 17.04 24.13 10.31
C SER A 74 15.84 24.56 9.47
N LEU A 75 14.66 24.55 10.08
CA LEU A 75 13.41 24.99 9.48
C LEU A 75 12.70 25.89 10.49
N ALA A 76 12.03 26.94 10.00
CA ALA A 76 11.19 27.77 10.84
C ALA A 76 10.11 26.92 11.52
N VAL A 77 9.83 27.20 12.80
CA VAL A 77 8.74 26.55 13.53
C VAL A 77 7.43 26.82 12.78
N CYS A 78 6.61 25.78 12.63
CA CYS A 78 5.30 25.90 12.01
C CYS A 78 4.45 26.96 12.73
N SER A 79 3.63 27.69 11.98
CA SER A 79 2.80 28.76 12.54
C SER A 79 1.31 28.51 12.28
N GLY A 80 0.52 28.51 13.35
CA GLY A 80 -0.92 28.24 13.28
C GLY A 80 -1.28 26.76 13.10
N ASN A 81 -2.57 26.48 13.27
CA ASN A 81 -3.07 25.11 13.37
C ASN A 81 -2.90 24.31 12.07
N THR A 82 -3.03 24.95 10.90
CA THR A 82 -2.94 24.29 9.60
C THR A 82 -1.52 23.89 9.23
N GLN A 83 -0.52 24.72 9.57
CA GLN A 83 0.89 24.44 9.26
C GLN A 83 1.53 23.48 10.26
N CYS A 84 0.99 23.35 11.48
CA CYS A 84 1.44 22.38 12.48
C CYS A 84 0.64 21.06 12.46
N ALA A 85 -0.51 21.03 11.79
CA ALA A 85 -1.24 19.80 11.54
C ALA A 85 -0.48 18.89 10.56
N PRO A 86 -0.70 17.56 10.62
CA PRO A 86 -0.22 16.66 9.58
C PRO A 86 -0.66 17.15 8.19
N PRO A 87 0.21 17.13 7.17
CA PRO A 87 -0.10 17.75 5.88
C PRO A 87 -1.22 17.00 5.17
N ALA A 88 -2.37 17.65 4.97
CA ALA A 88 -3.54 17.03 4.34
C ALA A 88 -3.27 16.60 2.88
N GLU A 89 -2.38 17.32 2.20
CA GLU A 89 -1.97 17.05 0.82
C GLU A 89 -1.10 15.79 0.69
N SER A 90 -0.63 15.19 1.79
CA SER A 90 0.08 13.90 1.76
C SER A 90 -0.73 12.78 1.08
N SER A 91 -2.06 12.91 1.05
CA SER A 91 -2.99 12.02 0.36
C SER A 91 -3.03 12.20 -1.17
N VAL A 92 -2.57 13.34 -1.69
CA VAL A 92 -2.72 13.71 -3.11
C VAL A 92 -1.42 14.18 -3.78
N VAL A 93 -0.35 14.46 -3.03
CA VAL A 93 0.92 14.95 -3.56
C VAL A 93 1.50 14.00 -4.61
N SER A 94 1.83 14.51 -5.79
CA SER A 94 2.35 13.74 -6.92
C SER A 94 3.57 14.39 -7.58
N SER A 95 4.00 15.55 -7.07
CA SER A 95 5.18 16.27 -7.51
C SER A 95 5.87 16.90 -6.31
N ALA A 96 7.18 17.05 -6.41
CA ALA A 96 7.95 17.89 -5.49
C ALA A 96 7.52 19.36 -5.64
N GLY A 97 7.63 20.12 -4.54
CA GLY A 97 7.28 21.53 -4.51
C GLY A 97 6.75 21.99 -3.15
N LEU A 98 6.65 23.31 -3.00
CA LEU A 98 6.06 23.94 -1.82
C LEU A 98 4.53 23.87 -1.91
N ASN A 99 3.89 23.41 -0.84
CA ASN A 99 2.46 23.60 -0.62
C ASN A 99 2.25 24.86 0.23
N SER A 100 1.54 25.86 -0.33
CA SER A 100 1.32 27.14 0.34
C SER A 100 0.37 27.06 1.54
N THR A 101 -0.49 26.04 1.61
CA THR A 101 -1.49 25.87 2.68
C THR A 101 -0.87 25.28 3.93
N SER A 102 -0.08 24.20 3.78
CA SER A 102 0.61 23.54 4.88
C SER A 102 1.96 24.20 5.19
N GLY A 103 2.55 24.94 4.24
CA GLY A 103 3.92 25.45 4.33
C GLY A 103 4.99 24.36 4.12
N VAL A 104 4.59 23.13 3.79
CA VAL A 104 5.51 22.00 3.62
C VAL A 104 6.11 21.99 2.23
N THR A 105 7.43 21.87 2.15
CA THR A 105 8.13 21.62 0.89
C THR A 105 8.30 20.11 0.71
N TRP A 106 7.63 19.56 -0.29
CA TRP A 106 7.74 18.16 -0.68
C TRP A 106 8.96 17.95 -1.56
N ILE A 107 9.80 17.00 -1.17
CA ILE A 107 11.03 16.63 -1.85
C ILE A 107 10.88 15.23 -2.42
N ALA A 108 11.29 15.02 -3.67
CA ALA A 108 11.25 13.72 -4.31
C ALA A 108 12.34 12.80 -3.74
N ALA A 109 11.97 11.55 -3.44
CA ALA A 109 12.85 10.51 -2.92
C ALA A 109 12.51 9.17 -3.59
N GLY A 110 13.20 8.89 -4.70
CA GLY A 110 12.89 7.71 -5.54
C GLY A 110 11.48 7.77 -6.10
N ASN A 111 10.66 6.76 -5.79
CA ASN A 111 9.25 6.67 -6.19
C ASN A 111 8.29 7.27 -5.15
N GLY A 112 8.81 8.06 -4.22
CA GLY A 112 8.04 8.69 -3.15
C GLY A 112 8.42 10.15 -2.93
N PHE A 113 7.79 10.74 -1.93
CA PHE A 113 8.03 12.11 -1.50
C PHE A 113 8.16 12.16 0.01
N TYR A 114 8.93 13.09 0.53
CA TYR A 114 8.90 13.42 1.95
C TYR A 114 8.79 14.93 2.15
N GLY A 115 8.19 15.32 3.26
CA GLY A 115 8.07 16.69 3.72
C GLY A 115 8.41 16.75 5.20
N VAL A 116 8.96 17.88 5.63
CA VAL A 116 9.37 18.08 7.02
C VAL A 116 8.69 19.32 7.60
N GLN A 117 8.20 19.21 8.83
CA GLN A 117 7.65 20.31 9.62
C GLN A 117 8.42 20.42 10.94
N ASN A 118 8.83 21.62 11.34
CA ASN A 118 9.32 21.87 12.69
C ASN A 118 8.11 22.16 13.60
N ILE A 119 7.81 21.25 14.53
CA ILE A 119 6.64 21.35 15.41
C ILE A 119 6.96 22.02 16.77
N GLY A 120 8.16 22.58 16.91
CA GLY A 120 8.59 23.36 18.06
C GLY A 120 9.61 22.63 18.95
N THR A 121 9.95 23.27 20.07
CA THR A 121 10.93 22.76 21.03
C THR A 121 10.27 22.17 22.26
N THR A 122 10.85 21.12 22.83
CA THR A 122 10.42 20.53 24.10
C THR A 122 11.61 20.26 25.02
N LEU A 123 11.35 20.24 26.33
CA LEU A 123 12.31 19.79 27.36
C LEU A 123 12.06 18.34 27.81
N THR A 124 10.99 17.72 27.29
CA THR A 124 10.50 16.41 27.73
C THR A 124 10.48 15.40 26.57
N ALA A 125 11.44 15.51 25.65
CA ALA A 125 11.60 14.52 24.59
C ALA A 125 11.99 13.16 25.18
N VAL A 126 11.35 12.09 24.67
CA VAL A 126 11.67 10.73 25.09
C VAL A 126 13.09 10.38 24.63
N ASN A 127 13.84 9.66 25.47
CA ASN A 127 15.22 9.23 25.18
C ASN A 127 16.21 10.41 24.98
N VAL A 128 15.88 11.58 25.52
CA VAL A 128 16.77 12.75 25.61
C VAL A 128 17.01 13.06 27.10
N PRO A 129 18.24 13.43 27.52
CA PRO A 129 18.51 13.75 28.92
C PRO A 129 17.60 14.87 29.47
N SER A 130 17.20 14.74 30.73
CA SER A 130 16.33 15.72 31.40
C SER A 130 16.88 17.15 31.29
N ASN A 131 15.99 18.13 31.05
CA ASN A 131 16.32 19.54 30.87
C ASN A 131 17.14 19.88 29.60
N THR A 132 17.25 18.96 28.65
CA THR A 132 17.84 19.26 27.33
C THR A 132 16.75 19.75 26.38
N SER A 133 16.96 20.90 25.76
CA SER A 133 16.04 21.42 24.74
C SER A 133 16.20 20.65 23.44
N ALA A 134 15.14 19.97 23.01
CA ALA A 134 15.09 19.27 21.74
C ALA A 134 14.11 19.95 20.78
N THR A 135 14.54 20.20 19.54
CA THR A 135 13.65 20.63 18.45
C THR A 135 13.01 19.40 17.83
N LEU A 136 11.69 19.40 17.74
CA LEU A 136 10.92 18.31 17.15
C LEU A 136 10.65 18.58 15.67
N TYR A 137 11.06 17.64 14.83
CA TYR A 137 10.77 17.64 13.41
C TYR A 137 9.85 16.48 13.07
N ARG A 138 8.67 16.78 12.56
CA ARG A 138 7.79 15.79 11.95
C ARG A 138 8.24 15.57 10.51
N VAL A 139 8.57 14.33 10.17
CA VAL A 139 8.85 13.89 8.80
C VAL A 139 7.63 13.09 8.33
N THR A 140 6.98 13.56 7.28
CA THR A 140 5.87 12.85 6.63
C THR A 140 6.37 12.35 5.28
N ALA A 141 6.23 11.06 5.03
CA ALA A 141 6.65 10.44 3.78
C ALA A 141 5.48 9.75 3.09
N VAL A 142 5.53 9.76 1.76
CA VAL A 142 4.50 9.25 0.86
C VAL A 142 5.16 8.33 -0.14
N GLY A 143 4.69 7.09 -0.21
CA GLY A 143 5.09 6.13 -1.24
C GLY A 143 3.93 5.81 -2.16
N ILE A 144 4.21 5.74 -3.47
CA ILE A 144 3.19 5.48 -4.50
C ILE A 144 3.62 4.27 -5.32
N ALA A 145 2.71 3.30 -5.46
CA ALA A 145 2.90 2.12 -6.30
C ALA A 145 1.59 1.79 -7.04
N GLY A 146 1.56 2.07 -8.34
CA GLY A 146 0.35 1.93 -9.15
C GLY A 146 -0.80 2.78 -8.59
N THR A 147 -1.88 2.11 -8.18
CA THR A 147 -3.05 2.75 -7.53
C THR A 147 -2.96 2.80 -6.01
N SER A 148 -1.91 2.24 -5.41
CA SER A 148 -1.72 2.24 -3.96
C SER A 148 -0.85 3.40 -3.50
N ARG A 149 -1.26 4.05 -2.42
CA ARG A 149 -0.53 5.09 -1.71
C ARG A 149 -0.43 4.72 -0.25
N SER A 150 0.76 4.87 0.32
CA SER A 150 0.98 4.77 1.75
C SER A 150 1.57 6.08 2.25
N VAL A 151 1.10 6.54 3.41
CA VAL A 151 1.62 7.71 4.11
C VAL A 151 2.10 7.25 5.48
N VAL A 152 3.34 7.58 5.81
CA VAL A 152 3.95 7.27 7.11
C VAL A 152 4.52 8.54 7.71
N GLU A 153 4.51 8.62 9.03
CA GLU A 153 4.98 9.79 9.77
C GLU A 153 5.93 9.34 10.88
N SER A 154 6.98 10.13 11.11
CA SER A 154 7.91 10.00 12.23
C SER A 154 8.15 11.38 12.84
N VAL A 155 8.46 11.42 14.13
CA VAL A 155 8.85 12.65 14.84
C VAL A 155 10.25 12.46 15.38
N TYR A 156 11.20 13.22 14.85
CA TYR A 156 12.59 13.22 15.24
C TYR A 156 12.88 14.35 16.23
N ALA A 157 13.48 14.01 17.38
CA ALA A 157 13.93 14.98 18.38
C ALA A 157 15.42 15.28 18.18
N LYS A 158 15.74 16.50 17.75
CA LYS A 158 17.13 16.99 17.56
C LYS A 158 17.54 17.83 18.76
N TYR A 159 18.61 17.46 19.45
CA TYR A 159 19.12 18.14 20.65
C TYR A 159 20.64 18.32 20.58
#